data_AF-A0A967W1I7-F1
#
_entry.id   AF-A0A967W1I7-F1
#
_cell.length_a   1.000
_cell.length_b   1.000
_cell.length_c   1.000
_cell.angle_alpha   90.00
_cell.angle_beta   90.00
_cell.angle_gamma   90.00
#
_symmetry.space_group_name_H-M   'P 1'
#
loop_
_entity.id
_entity.type
_entity.pdbx_description
1 polymer ?
#
loop_
_entity_poly.entity_id
_entity_poly.type
_entity_poly.pdbx_seq_one_letter_code
_entity_poly.pdbx_strand_id
1 'polypeptide(L)' 'EAAPPDQDIQTSFGTYKTDYVIQNHVLKYRRMFRIDQRLIPVEQYQEYRSFMKAVRKNDQTKFVFKKT' A
#
# COMPACT_ATOMS: atom_id res chain seq x y z
N GLU A 1 -6.92 -17.95 9.30
CA GLU A 1 -5.84 -17.11 8.75
C GLU A 1 -6.36 -15.68 8.59
N ALA A 2 -5.50 -14.68 8.39
CA ALA A 2 -5.92 -13.30 8.11
C ALA A 2 -5.07 -12.70 6.99
N ALA A 3 -5.73 -12.21 5.95
CA ALA A 3 -5.12 -11.48 4.85
C ALA A 3 -5.51 -10.00 4.93
N PRO A 4 -4.57 -9.07 4.71
CA PRO A 4 -4.92 -7.66 4.58
C PRO A 4 -5.77 -7.44 3.31
N PRO A 5 -6.74 -6.51 3.35
CA PRO A 5 -7.50 -6.15 2.16
C PRO A 5 -6.61 -5.48 1.13
N ASP A 6 -6.95 -5.67 -0.15
CA ASP A 6 -6.31 -4.96 -1.26
C ASP A 6 -6.39 -3.45 -1.03
N GLN A 7 -5.36 -2.74 -1.49
CA GLN A 7 -5.26 -1.29 -1.37
C GLN A 7 -5.12 -0.68 -2.74
N ASP A 8 -5.84 0.41 -2.97
CA ASP A 8 -5.68 1.27 -4.14
C ASP A 8 -5.77 2.73 -3.69
N ILE A 9 -4.61 3.32 -3.42
CA ILE A 9 -4.47 4.71 -2.97
C ILE A 9 -3.94 5.52 -4.14
N GLN A 10 -4.77 6.41 -4.67
CA GLN A 10 -4.42 7.31 -5.76
C GLN A 10 -4.57 8.76 -5.32
N THR A 11 -3.51 9.54 -5.54
CA THR A 11 -3.45 10.98 -5.24
C THR A 11 -2.70 11.70 -6.35
N SER A 12 -2.72 13.04 -6.36
CA SER A 12 -1.85 13.84 -7.24
C SER A 12 -0.36 13.59 -6.99
N PHE A 13 0.00 13.17 -5.77
CA PHE A 13 1.39 12.90 -5.38
C PHE A 13 1.92 11.58 -5.90
N GLY A 14 1.03 10.61 -6.18
CA GLY A 14 1.41 9.27 -6.58
C GLY A 14 0.37 8.21 -6.29
N THR A 15 0.80 6.97 -6.49
CA THR A 15 -0.05 5.78 -6.40
C THR A 15 0.60 4.72 -5.52
N TYR A 16 -0.19 4.10 -4.64
CA TYR A 16 0.18 2.89 -3.92
C TYR A 16 -0.91 1.84 -4.11
N LYS A 17 -0.54 0.66 -4.62
CA LYS A 17 -1.45 -0.47 -4.75
C LYS A 17 -0.87 -1.73 -4.16
N THR A 18 -1.73 -2.52 -3.54
CA THR A 18 -1.39 -3.87 -3.12
C THR A 18 -2.52 -4.81 -3.47
N ASP A 19 -2.16 -5.98 -3.98
CA ASP A 19 -3.09 -7.07 -4.20
C ASP A 19 -2.43 -8.41 -3.85
N TYR A 20 -3.25 -9.45 -3.75
CA TYR A 20 -2.74 -10.79 -3.62
C TYR A 20 -3.64 -11.83 -4.28
N VAL A 21 -3.02 -12.96 -4.63
CA VAL A 21 -3.70 -14.15 -5.13
C VAL A 21 -3.11 -15.37 -4.44
N ILE A 22 -3.95 -16.30 -4.01
CA ILE A 22 -3.54 -17.62 -3.52
C ILE A 22 -3.89 -18.65 -4.59
N GLN A 23 -2.88 -19.31 -5.14
CA GLN A 23 -3.04 -20.34 -6.17
C GLN A 23 -2.04 -21.47 -5.90
N ASN A 24 -2.48 -22.73 -6.01
CA ASN A 24 -1.64 -23.92 -5.81
C ASN A 24 -0.83 -23.87 -4.50
N HIS A 25 -1.47 -23.48 -3.39
CA HIS A 25 -0.83 -23.30 -2.08
C HIS A 25 0.31 -22.26 -2.03
N VAL A 26 0.41 -21.40 -3.05
CA VAL A 26 1.36 -20.29 -3.11
C VAL A 26 0.62 -18.97 -2.98
N LEU A 27 1.03 -18.17 -2.00
CA LEU A 27 0.63 -16.76 -1.90
C LEU A 27 1.51 -15.92 -2.83
N LYS A 28 0.90 -15.30 -3.83
CA LYS A 28 1.52 -14.26 -4.65
C LYS A 28 1.00 -12.91 -4.18
N TYR A 29 1.88 -12.10 -3.59
CA TYR A 29 1.56 -10.74 -3.15
C TYR A 29 2.27 -9.73 -4.06
N ARG A 30 1.53 -8.75 -4.57
CA ARG A 30 2.09 -7.68 -5.42
C ARG A 30 1.92 -6.34 -4.71
N ARG A 31 2.98 -5.53 -4.80
CA ARG A 31 3.03 -4.17 -4.28
C ARG A 31 3.57 -3.25 -5.35
N MET A 32 2.88 -2.15 -5.59
CA MET A 32 3.28 -1.10 -6.52
C MET A 32 3.26 0.23 -5.79
N PHE A 33 4.36 0.97 -5.85
CA PHE A 33 4.46 2.31 -5.31
C PHE A 33 5.12 3.22 -6.33
N ARG A 34 4.49 4.36 -6.61
CA ARG A 34 4.98 5.37 -7.55
C ARG A 34 4.74 6.76 -6.98
N ILE A 35 5.74 7.64 -7.13
CA ILE A 35 5.64 9.07 -6.81
C ILE A 35 5.65 9.84 -8.13
N ASP A 36 4.60 10.63 -8.35
CA ASP A 36 4.38 11.39 -9.58
C ASP A 36 4.77 12.87 -9.42
N GLN A 37 4.79 13.38 -8.18
CA GLN A 37 5.15 14.77 -7.88
C GLN A 37 6.33 14.83 -6.90
N ARG A 38 7.48 15.39 -7.36
CA ARG A 38 8.70 15.53 -6.53
C ARG A 38 8.77 16.83 -5.73
N LEU A 39 8.17 17.91 -6.23
CA LEU A 39 8.14 19.21 -5.55
C LEU A 39 6.76 19.41 -4.94
N ILE A 40 6.72 19.48 -3.61
CA ILE A 40 5.48 19.60 -2.83
C ILE A 40 5.39 21.04 -2.30
N PRO A 41 4.42 21.84 -2.77
CA PRO A 41 4.13 23.15 -2.20
C PRO A 41 3.80 23.05 -0.71
N VAL A 42 4.03 24.13 0.05
CA VAL A 42 3.82 24.15 1.50
C VAL A 42 2.36 23.84 1.84
N GLU A 43 1.44 24.33 1.02
CA GLU A 43 0.00 24.18 1.18
C GLU A 43 -0.45 22.71 1.07
N GLN A 44 0.26 21.92 0.25
CA GLN A 44 -0.04 20.51 -0.01
C GLN A 44 0.74 19.56 0.90
N TYR A 45 1.65 20.08 1.73
CA TYR A 45 2.57 19.24 2.51
C TYR A 45 1.84 18.31 3.50
N GLN A 46 0.74 18.76 4.10
CA GLN A 46 -0.04 17.93 5.03
C GLN A 46 -0.74 16.76 4.33
N GLU A 47 -1.25 16.99 3.13
CA GLU A 47 -1.88 15.97 2.30
C GLU A 47 -0.84 14.94 1.85
N TYR A 48 0.34 15.41 1.40
CA TYR A 48 1.47 14.55 1.07
C TYR A 48 1.92 13.70 2.26
N ARG A 49 2.07 14.28 3.46
CA ARG A 49 2.36 13.51 4.67
C ARG A 49 1.32 12.44 4.94
N SER A 50 0.04 12.78 4.77
CA SER A 50 -1.06 11.85 5.01
C SER A 50 -1.02 10.68 4.03
N PHE A 51 -0.73 10.96 2.76
CA PHE A 51 -0.48 9.94 1.74
C PHE A 51 0.68 9.02 2.14
N MET A 52 1.85 9.57 2.47
CA MET A 52 3.01 8.78 2.88
C MET A 52 2.77 7.98 4.17
N LYS A 53 1.99 8.51 5.10
CA LYS A 53 1.58 7.80 6.33
C LYS A 53 0.67 6.62 6.01
N ALA A 54 -0.28 6.79 5.08
CA ALA A 54 -1.16 5.72 4.63
C ALA A 54 -0.37 4.62 3.90
N VAL A 55 0.57 5.00 3.03
CA VAL A 55 1.51 4.07 2.38
C VAL A 55 2.25 3.26 3.44
N ARG A 56 2.96 3.93 4.37
CA ARG A 56 3.73 3.26 5.43
C ARG A 56 2.88 2.30 6.27
N LYS A 57 1.66 2.71 6.64
CA LYS A 57 0.75 1.87 7.43
C LYS A 57 0.40 0.58 6.67
N ASN A 58 0.04 0.69 5.40
CA ASN A 58 -0.34 -0.46 4.59
C ASN A 58 0.85 -1.35 4.22
N ASP A 59 2.03 -0.76 4.03
CA ASP A 59 3.27 -1.46 3.72
C ASP A 59 3.69 -2.44 4.83
N GLN A 60 3.33 -2.10 6.07
CA GLN A 60 3.60 -2.87 7.29
C GLN A 60 2.50 -3.88 7.65
N THR A 61 1.45 -4.00 6.84
CA THR A 61 0.41 -5.02 7.07
C THR A 61 0.96 -6.42 6.88
N LYS A 62 0.40 -7.39 7.63
CA LYS A 62 0.93 -8.76 7.70
C LYS A 62 -0.11 -9.78 7.26
N PHE A 63 0.33 -10.78 6.52
CA PHE A 63 -0.41 -12.03 6.37
C PHE A 63 -0.17 -12.91 7.60
N VAL A 64 -1.24 -13.48 8.16
CA VAL A 64 -1.15 -14.36 9.33
C VAL A 64 -1.64 -15.75 8.96
N PHE A 65 -0.71 -16.70 8.88
CA PHE A 65 -0.98 -18.12 8.70
C PHE A 65 -1.09 -18.81 10.06
N LYS A 66 -2.05 -19.73 10.20
CA LYS A 66 -2.19 -20.56 11.40
C LYS A 66 -1.87 -21.99 11.01
N LYS A 67 -0.99 -22.64 11.77
CA LYS A 67 -0.78 -24.08 11.65
C LYS A 67 -2.08 -24.75 12.11
N THR A 68 -2.65 -25.58 11.24
CA THR A 68 -3.80 -26.43 11.60
C THR A 68 -3.26 -27.71 12.23
#